data_AF-A0A4Q7KLU3-F1
#
_entry.id   AF-A0A4Q7KLU3-F1
#
_cell.length_a   1.000
_cell.length_b   1.000
_cell.length_c   1.000
_cell.angle_alpha   90.00
_cell.angle_beta   90.00
_cell.angle_gamma   90.00
#
_symmetry.space_group_name_H-M   'P 1'
#
loop_
_entity.id
_entity.type
_entity.pdbx_description
1 polymer ?
#
loop_
_entity_poly.entity_id
_entity_poly.type
_entity_poly.pdbx_seq_one_letter_code
_entity_poly.pdbx_strand_id
1 'polypeptide(L)'
;MRDFDRDEVRREGPWMVRAGQGPGTLVVLDPAGAAKHDELPATWRELTADHTVVWIRLPAGGSLSEVDDELVTLARDGGTVDLVTSGPEAEAALRFATQHAEAVRSVLLVDPAAEDTRFERTEADIADALWEKRMRPALKELTEAGVAVRVIAHSHADSEDRVPAPLPLGHPEVVTAVRHALAEIA
;
A
#
# COMPACT_ATOMS: atom_id res chain seq x y z
N MET A 1 12.77 -27.34 16.30
CA MET A 1 12.75 -25.87 16.19
C MET A 1 11.33 -25.51 15.84
N ARG A 2 10.57 -24.87 16.75
CA ARG A 2 9.17 -24.52 16.49
C ARG A 2 9.17 -23.36 15.50
N ASP A 3 8.67 -23.61 14.29
CA ASP A 3 8.07 -22.55 13.48
C ASP A 3 6.89 -22.02 14.30
N PHE A 4 7.08 -20.88 14.94
CA PHE A 4 5.95 -20.09 15.38
C PHE A 4 5.28 -19.58 14.11
N ASP A 5 4.02 -19.97 13.97
CA ASP A 5 3.10 -19.53 12.94
C ASP A 5 3.14 -17.99 12.89
N ARG A 6 3.95 -17.43 11.97
CA ARG A 6 4.10 -15.97 11.82
C ARG A 6 2.75 -15.32 11.50
N ASP A 7 1.80 -16.10 11.01
CA ASP A 7 0.44 -15.68 10.71
C ASP A 7 -0.46 -15.58 11.95
N GLU A 8 -0.22 -16.30 13.05
CA GLU A 8 -1.03 -16.16 14.27
C GLU A 8 -0.78 -14.82 14.98
N VAL A 9 0.49 -14.39 15.08
CA VAL A 9 0.86 -13.10 15.72
C VAL A 9 0.40 -11.89 14.88
N ARG A 10 0.20 -12.07 13.57
CA ARG A 10 -0.33 -11.04 12.66
C ARG A 10 -1.85 -10.82 12.82
N ARG A 11 -2.60 -11.76 13.41
CA ARG A 11 -4.07 -11.74 13.49
C ARG A 11 -4.65 -11.00 14.71
N GLU A 12 -3.86 -10.68 15.73
CA GLU A 12 -4.36 -9.96 16.91
C GLU A 12 -4.55 -8.45 16.61
N GLY A 13 -5.62 -7.84 17.14
CA GLY A 13 -5.96 -6.42 16.97
C GLY A 13 -7.06 -6.15 15.92
N PRO A 14 -7.48 -4.88 15.73
CA PRO A 14 -8.50 -4.53 14.72
C PRO A 14 -7.95 -4.61 13.30
N TRP A 15 -8.73 -5.14 12.37
CA TRP A 15 -8.30 -5.29 10.97
C TRP A 15 -8.18 -3.93 10.24
N MET A 16 -8.85 -2.90 10.78
CA MET A 16 -8.83 -1.53 10.27
C MET A 16 -8.59 -0.53 11.41
N VAL A 17 -7.73 0.45 11.18
CA VAL A 17 -7.46 1.59 12.07
C VAL A 17 -7.67 2.88 11.27
N ARG A 18 -8.36 3.87 11.82
CA ARG A 18 -8.60 5.17 11.18
C ARG A 18 -8.07 6.30 12.05
N ALA A 19 -7.35 7.25 11.45
CA ALA A 19 -6.87 8.44 12.15
C ALA A 19 -6.81 9.67 11.24
N GLY A 20 -6.85 10.86 11.84
CA GLY A 20 -6.88 12.14 11.12
C GLY A 20 -8.29 12.57 10.72
N GLN A 21 -8.42 13.83 10.32
CA GLN A 21 -9.66 14.46 9.83
C GLN A 21 -9.40 15.39 8.63
N GLY A 22 -8.31 15.13 7.90
CA GLY A 22 -7.95 15.92 6.73
C GLY A 22 -8.91 15.70 5.56
N PRO A 23 -8.95 16.64 4.59
CA PRO A 23 -9.89 16.61 3.47
C PRO A 23 -9.63 15.49 2.45
N GLY A 24 -8.42 14.92 2.40
CA GLY A 24 -8.10 13.77 1.56
C GLY A 24 -8.18 12.44 2.33
N THR A 25 -8.58 11.36 1.66
CA THR A 25 -8.59 10.02 2.25
C THR A 25 -7.45 9.18 1.67
N LEU A 26 -6.55 8.73 2.54
CA LEU A 26 -5.40 7.89 2.20
C LEU A 26 -5.62 6.50 2.78
N VAL A 27 -5.79 5.50 1.92
CA VAL A 27 -6.03 4.12 2.34
C VAL A 27 -4.76 3.30 2.18
N VAL A 28 -4.31 2.70 3.28
CA VAL A 28 -3.12 1.86 3.34
C VAL A 28 -3.56 0.41 3.39
N LEU A 29 -3.19 -0.37 2.38
CA LEU A 29 -3.37 -1.81 2.33
C LEU A 29 -2.07 -2.46 2.80
N ASP A 30 -2.08 -3.01 4.01
CA ASP A 30 -0.88 -3.44 4.72
C ASP A 30 -0.79 -4.97 4.83
N PRO A 31 -0.07 -5.63 3.91
CA PRO A 31 0.18 -7.07 3.98
C PRO A 31 1.10 -7.49 5.14
N ALA A 32 1.87 -6.56 5.73
CA ALA A 32 2.79 -6.87 6.81
C ALA A 32 2.12 -6.84 8.20
N GLY A 33 0.93 -6.25 8.31
CA GLY A 33 0.16 -6.17 9.56
C GLY A 33 0.81 -5.28 10.62
N ALA A 34 1.50 -4.21 10.22
CA ALA A 34 2.22 -3.29 11.08
C ALA A 34 1.33 -2.58 12.13
N ALA A 35 0.04 -2.36 11.84
CA ALA A 35 -0.92 -1.72 12.76
C ALA A 35 -1.57 -2.68 13.79
N LYS A 36 -0.82 -3.69 14.26
CA LYS A 36 -1.35 -4.73 15.17
C LYS A 36 -1.79 -4.25 16.56
N HIS A 37 -1.48 -3.01 16.94
CA HIS A 37 -1.73 -2.46 18.28
C HIS A 37 -2.86 -1.42 18.32
N ASP A 38 -3.76 -1.41 17.33
CA ASP A 38 -4.85 -0.40 17.22
C ASP A 38 -4.34 1.04 17.09
N GLU A 39 -3.11 1.20 16.62
CA GLU A 39 -2.49 2.49 16.36
C GLU A 39 -1.76 2.47 15.03
N LEU A 40 -1.78 3.62 14.34
CA LEU A 40 -0.93 3.82 13.18
C LEU A 40 0.55 3.84 13.60
N PRO A 41 1.49 3.41 12.73
CA PRO A 41 2.91 3.62 12.97
C PRO A 41 3.19 5.11 13.22
N ALA A 42 4.07 5.41 14.17
CA ALA A 42 4.33 6.80 14.58
C ALA A 42 4.77 7.71 13.44
N THR A 43 5.43 7.16 12.42
CA THR A 43 5.86 7.84 11.20
C THR A 43 4.69 8.43 10.40
N TRP A 44 3.49 7.88 10.49
CA TRP A 44 2.31 8.34 9.76
C TRP A 44 1.56 9.50 10.44
N ARG A 45 1.90 9.82 11.70
CA ARG A 45 1.20 10.86 12.48
C ARG A 45 1.23 12.23 11.79
N GLU A 46 2.29 12.55 11.05
CA GLU A 46 2.36 13.82 10.31
C GLU A 46 1.36 13.87 9.15
N LEU A 47 1.16 12.76 8.43
CA LEU A 47 0.19 12.69 7.33
C LEU A 47 -1.26 12.86 7.82
N THR A 48 -1.55 12.46 9.05
CA THR A 48 -2.91 12.60 9.64
C THR A 48 -3.34 14.04 9.90
N ALA A 49 -2.42 15.01 9.80
CA ALA A 49 -2.76 16.43 9.87
C ALA A 49 -3.53 16.90 8.62
N ASP A 50 -3.15 16.37 7.45
CA ASP A 50 -3.69 16.80 6.15
C ASP A 50 -4.58 15.73 5.50
N HIS A 51 -4.58 14.50 6.01
CA HIS A 51 -5.35 13.39 5.48
C HIS A 51 -6.09 12.62 6.57
N THR A 52 -7.22 12.04 6.19
CA THR A 52 -7.80 10.92 6.92
C THR A 52 -7.11 9.65 6.45
N VAL A 53 -6.32 9.02 7.31
CA VAL A 53 -5.62 7.77 7.01
C VAL A 53 -6.47 6.60 7.47
N VAL A 54 -6.78 5.69 6.56
CA VAL A 54 -7.45 4.41 6.84
C VAL A 54 -6.45 3.29 6.59
N TRP A 55 -6.05 2.60 7.64
CA TRP A 55 -5.07 1.53 7.58
C TRP A 55 -5.78 0.18 7.68
N ILE A 56 -5.69 -0.61 6.63
CA ILE A 56 -6.33 -1.91 6.49
C ILE A 56 -5.26 -2.98 6.43
N ARG A 57 -5.25 -3.89 7.41
CA ARG A 57 -4.32 -5.03 7.43
C ARG A 57 -4.82 -6.11 6.49
N LEU A 58 -3.90 -6.72 5.74
CA LEU A 58 -4.20 -7.83 4.83
C LEU A 58 -3.60 -9.16 5.34
N PRO A 59 -4.34 -10.28 5.23
CA PRO A 59 -5.75 -10.34 4.85
C PRO A 59 -6.64 -9.72 5.95
N ALA A 60 -7.61 -8.88 5.55
CA ALA A 60 -8.60 -8.34 6.48
C ALA A 60 -9.43 -9.48 7.08
N GLY A 61 -10.06 -9.25 8.24
CA GLY A 61 -10.64 -10.26 9.14
C GLY A 61 -11.72 -11.23 8.61
N GLY A 62 -11.90 -11.38 7.29
CA GLY A 62 -12.81 -12.36 6.71
C GLY A 62 -12.72 -12.52 5.19
N SER A 63 -12.46 -11.45 4.42
CA SER A 63 -12.45 -11.49 2.93
C SER A 63 -11.96 -10.19 2.30
N LEU A 64 -11.36 -10.24 1.10
CA LEU A 64 -11.08 -9.05 0.28
C LEU A 64 -12.34 -8.21 -0.01
N SER A 65 -13.52 -8.84 -0.04
CA SER A 65 -14.79 -8.15 -0.26
C SER A 65 -15.14 -7.14 0.84
N GLU A 66 -14.73 -7.36 2.09
CA GLU A 66 -14.97 -6.40 3.18
C GLU A 66 -14.12 -5.13 2.98
N VAL A 67 -12.91 -5.29 2.44
CA VAL A 67 -12.05 -4.17 2.05
C VAL A 67 -12.69 -3.39 0.90
N ASP A 68 -13.23 -4.09 -0.09
CA ASP A 68 -13.89 -3.46 -1.24
C ASP A 68 -15.12 -2.64 -0.81
N ASP A 69 -16.00 -3.20 0.04
CA ASP A 69 -17.19 -2.52 0.55
C ASP A 69 -16.84 -1.26 1.36
N GLU A 70 -15.79 -1.33 2.19
CA GLU A 70 -15.31 -0.19 2.97
C GLU A 70 -14.69 0.88 2.06
N LEU A 71 -13.88 0.51 1.08
CA LEU A 71 -13.29 1.44 0.12
C LEU A 71 -14.36 2.18 -0.69
N VAL A 72 -15.41 1.48 -1.13
CA VAL A 72 -16.57 2.09 -1.79
C VAL A 72 -17.30 3.06 -0.85
N THR A 73 -17.41 2.71 0.43
CA THR A 73 -18.03 3.58 1.45
C THR A 73 -17.20 4.86 1.66
N LEU A 74 -15.88 4.72 1.85
CA LEU A 74 -14.96 5.85 2.00
C LEU A 74 -15.02 6.79 0.80
N ALA A 75 -15.10 6.24 -0.41
CA ALA A 75 -15.17 7.05 -1.61
C ALA A 75 -16.49 7.83 -1.74
N ARG A 76 -17.60 7.25 -1.28
CA ARG A 76 -18.90 7.96 -1.26
C ARG A 76 -18.93 9.09 -0.23
N ASP A 77 -18.31 8.89 0.92
CA ASP A 77 -18.35 9.85 2.03
C ASP A 77 -17.32 10.98 1.89
N GLY A 78 -16.15 10.68 1.31
CA GLY A 78 -15.00 11.57 1.25
C GLY A 78 -14.55 12.02 -0.14
N GLY A 79 -15.17 11.52 -1.21
CA GLY A 79 -14.73 11.76 -2.59
C GLY A 79 -13.74 10.70 -3.08
N THR A 80 -12.70 11.07 -3.81
CA THR A 80 -11.74 10.05 -4.28
C THR A 80 -10.71 9.69 -3.20
N VAL A 81 -10.19 8.46 -3.25
CA VAL A 81 -9.17 7.94 -2.32
C VAL A 81 -7.81 7.78 -3.02
N ASP A 82 -6.73 7.90 -2.26
CA ASP A 82 -5.40 7.45 -2.67
C ASP A 82 -5.07 6.13 -1.98
N LEU A 83 -4.62 5.14 -2.76
CA LEU A 83 -4.24 3.83 -2.24
C LEU A 83 -2.73 3.75 -2.06
N VAL A 84 -2.27 3.14 -0.96
CA VAL A 84 -0.87 2.79 -0.72
C VAL A 84 -0.80 1.30 -0.41
N THR A 85 0.08 0.58 -1.09
CA THR A 85 0.35 -0.84 -0.78
C THR A 85 1.80 -1.21 -1.06
N SER A 86 2.19 -2.41 -0.66
CA SER A 86 3.54 -2.92 -0.86
C SER A 86 3.56 -4.37 -1.35
N GLY A 87 4.60 -4.75 -2.10
CA GLY A 87 4.89 -6.15 -2.39
C GLY A 87 3.78 -6.86 -3.17
N PRO A 88 3.41 -8.10 -2.79
CA PRO A 88 2.55 -8.97 -3.59
C PRO A 88 1.11 -8.44 -3.74
N GLU A 89 0.68 -7.53 -2.88
CA GLU A 89 -0.67 -6.94 -2.93
C GLU A 89 -0.80 -5.80 -3.94
N ALA A 90 0.29 -5.40 -4.61
CA ALA A 90 0.26 -4.40 -5.66
C ALA A 90 -0.72 -4.78 -6.79
N GLU A 91 -0.74 -6.05 -7.22
CA GLU A 91 -1.66 -6.49 -8.27
C GLU A 91 -3.12 -6.45 -7.84
N ALA A 92 -3.41 -6.81 -6.59
CA ALA A 92 -4.76 -6.76 -6.04
C ALA A 92 -5.25 -5.31 -5.96
N ALA A 93 -4.40 -4.39 -5.48
CA ALA A 93 -4.71 -2.96 -5.44
C ALA A 93 -4.96 -2.37 -6.84
N LEU A 94 -4.18 -2.76 -7.85
CA LEU A 94 -4.41 -2.33 -9.23
C LEU A 94 -5.73 -2.86 -9.79
N ARG A 95 -6.08 -4.13 -9.55
CA ARG A 95 -7.39 -4.67 -9.96
C ARG A 95 -8.54 -3.94 -9.29
N PHE A 96 -8.43 -3.65 -7.99
CA PHE A 96 -9.42 -2.87 -7.27
C PHE A 96 -9.59 -1.48 -7.90
N ALA A 97 -8.48 -0.77 -8.13
CA ALA A 97 -8.51 0.55 -8.74
C ALA A 97 -9.13 0.53 -10.15
N THR A 98 -8.92 -0.55 -10.93
CA THR A 98 -9.56 -0.70 -12.25
C THR A 98 -11.08 -0.87 -12.13
N GLN A 99 -11.55 -1.62 -11.13
CA GLN A 99 -12.98 -1.85 -10.89
C GLN A 99 -13.71 -0.62 -10.35
N HIS A 100 -12.97 0.27 -9.69
CA HIS A 100 -13.49 1.43 -8.97
C HIS A 100 -12.76 2.73 -9.36
N ALA A 101 -12.49 2.91 -10.66
CA ALA A 101 -11.68 4.02 -11.15
C ALA A 101 -12.30 5.39 -10.86
N GLU A 102 -13.62 5.47 -10.68
CA GLU A 102 -14.33 6.69 -10.27
C GLU A 102 -14.09 7.09 -8.81
N ALA A 103 -13.70 6.12 -7.98
CA ALA A 103 -13.47 6.26 -6.55
C ALA A 103 -11.99 6.40 -6.20
N VAL A 104 -11.07 5.99 -7.08
CA VAL A 104 -9.62 5.99 -6.82
C VAL A 104 -8.95 7.12 -7.60
N ARG A 105 -8.27 8.01 -6.89
CA ARG A 105 -7.46 9.08 -7.48
C ARG A 105 -6.07 8.58 -7.86
N SER A 106 -5.44 7.81 -6.97
CA SER A 106 -4.09 7.31 -7.19
C SER A 106 -3.82 5.97 -6.51
N VAL A 107 -2.82 5.26 -7.04
CA VAL A 107 -2.25 4.04 -6.47
C VAL A 107 -0.75 4.20 -6.33
N LEU A 108 -0.26 4.18 -5.10
CA LEU A 108 1.13 4.35 -4.72
C LEU A 108 1.69 2.99 -4.27
N LEU A 109 2.71 2.52 -4.98
CA LEU A 109 3.26 1.19 -4.84
C LEU A 109 4.66 1.25 -4.22
N VAL A 110 4.91 0.35 -3.27
CA VAL A 110 6.22 0.12 -2.66
C VAL A 110 6.67 -1.29 -3.03
N ASP A 111 7.82 -1.42 -3.70
CA ASP A 111 8.37 -2.73 -4.07
C ASP A 111 7.34 -3.68 -4.73
N PRO A 112 6.64 -3.28 -5.80
CA PRO A 112 5.47 -4.02 -6.31
C PRO A 112 5.78 -5.41 -6.87
N ALA A 113 7.04 -5.69 -7.20
CA ALA A 113 7.50 -7.01 -7.64
C ALA A 113 8.06 -7.88 -6.51
N ALA A 114 8.12 -7.39 -5.26
CA ALA A 114 8.74 -8.12 -4.17
C ALA A 114 7.84 -9.24 -3.63
N GLU A 115 8.33 -10.47 -3.67
CA GLU A 115 7.68 -11.66 -3.09
C GLU A 115 8.41 -12.08 -1.78
N ASP A 116 8.31 -11.27 -0.71
CA ASP A 116 8.77 -11.52 0.68
C ASP A 116 10.19 -12.15 0.83
N THR A 117 11.06 -11.97 -0.17
CA THR A 117 12.35 -12.64 -0.32
C THR A 117 13.47 -11.63 -0.54
N ARG A 118 14.68 -11.98 -0.10
CA ARG A 118 15.87 -11.17 -0.36
C ARG A 118 16.32 -11.42 -1.78
N PHE A 119 16.20 -10.41 -2.63
CA PHE A 119 16.78 -10.41 -3.97
C PHE A 119 18.21 -9.86 -3.95
N GLU A 120 19.08 -10.39 -4.81
CA GLU A 120 20.24 -9.61 -5.25
C GLU A 120 19.75 -8.44 -6.12
N ARG A 121 20.46 -7.29 -6.15
CA ARG A 121 20.00 -6.08 -6.87
C ARG A 121 19.59 -6.36 -8.32
N THR A 122 20.38 -7.15 -9.05
CA THR A 122 20.09 -7.49 -10.45
C THR A 122 18.82 -8.32 -10.59
N GLU A 123 18.48 -9.15 -9.61
CA GLU A 123 17.24 -9.93 -9.60
C GLU A 123 16.03 -9.03 -9.32
N ALA A 124 16.17 -8.04 -8.42
CA ALA A 124 15.12 -7.05 -8.16
C ALA A 124 14.81 -6.20 -9.41
N ASP A 125 15.84 -5.68 -10.09
CA ASP A 125 15.66 -4.90 -11.32
C ASP A 125 14.95 -5.72 -12.42
N ILE A 126 15.28 -7.02 -12.53
CA ILE A 126 14.62 -7.94 -13.47
C ILE A 126 13.17 -8.21 -13.05
N ALA A 127 12.92 -8.46 -11.77
CA ALA A 127 11.58 -8.70 -11.23
C ALA A 127 10.66 -7.49 -11.50
N ASP A 128 11.15 -6.28 -11.25
CA ASP A 128 10.42 -5.04 -11.53
C ASP A 128 10.11 -4.88 -13.02
N ALA A 129 11.10 -5.10 -13.89
CA ALA A 129 10.89 -5.02 -15.34
C ALA A 129 9.86 -6.06 -15.85
N LEU A 130 9.86 -7.27 -15.28
CA LEU A 130 8.89 -8.31 -15.60
C LEU A 130 7.50 -7.97 -15.06
N TRP A 131 7.41 -7.45 -13.84
CA TRP A 131 6.17 -6.97 -13.25
C TRP A 131 5.57 -5.84 -14.09
N GLU A 132 6.35 -4.82 -14.45
CA GLU A 132 5.89 -3.69 -15.26
C GLU A 132 5.40 -4.16 -16.64
N LYS A 133 6.15 -5.06 -17.29
CA LYS A 133 5.75 -5.63 -18.58
C LYS A 133 4.42 -6.38 -18.48
N ARG A 134 4.22 -7.15 -17.41
CA ARG A 134 2.97 -7.89 -17.16
C ARG A 134 1.80 -6.97 -16.84
N MET A 135 2.04 -5.94 -16.03
CA MET A 135 0.99 -5.02 -15.55
C MET A 135 0.68 -3.87 -16.51
N ARG A 136 1.48 -3.69 -17.57
CA ARG A 136 1.30 -2.64 -18.58
C ARG A 136 -0.14 -2.46 -19.09
N PRO A 137 -0.93 -3.50 -19.39
CA PRO A 137 -2.32 -3.32 -19.80
C PRO A 137 -3.17 -2.62 -18.73
N ALA A 138 -3.06 -3.06 -17.47
CA ALA A 138 -3.80 -2.48 -16.35
C ALA A 138 -3.34 -1.05 -16.04
N LEU A 139 -2.03 -0.79 -16.07
CA LEU A 139 -1.47 0.56 -15.89
C LEU A 139 -1.99 1.54 -16.95
N LYS A 140 -2.06 1.08 -18.20
CA LYS A 140 -2.61 1.87 -19.30
C LYS A 140 -4.09 2.16 -19.10
N GLU A 141 -4.88 1.15 -18.76
CA GLU A 141 -6.32 1.29 -18.48
C GLU A 141 -6.59 2.29 -17.35
N LEU A 142 -5.87 2.18 -16.25
CA LEU A 142 -5.96 3.11 -15.12
C LEU A 142 -5.60 4.55 -15.52
N THR A 143 -4.54 4.71 -16.31
CA THR A 143 -4.13 6.04 -16.81
C THR A 143 -5.22 6.63 -17.71
N GLU A 144 -5.81 5.83 -18.60
CA GLU A 144 -6.91 6.26 -19.47
C GLU A 144 -8.19 6.60 -18.68
N ALA A 145 -8.39 5.96 -17.53
CA ALA A 145 -9.47 6.27 -16.59
C ALA A 145 -9.19 7.48 -15.66
N GLY A 146 -7.99 8.06 -15.73
CA GLY A 146 -7.59 9.22 -14.91
C GLY A 146 -7.01 8.87 -13.54
N VAL A 147 -6.69 7.60 -13.28
CA VAL A 147 -6.06 7.15 -12.02
C VAL A 147 -4.54 7.22 -12.14
N ALA A 148 -3.89 7.97 -11.24
CA ALA A 148 -2.44 8.09 -11.22
C ALA A 148 -1.80 6.87 -10.53
N VAL A 149 -0.97 6.09 -11.24
CA VAL A 149 -0.22 4.98 -10.64
C VAL A 149 1.27 5.32 -10.56
N ARG A 150 1.86 5.17 -9.37
CA ARG A 150 3.28 5.48 -9.14
C ARG A 150 3.94 4.42 -8.27
N VAL A 151 5.13 3.97 -8.66
CA VAL A 151 6.02 3.27 -7.73
C VAL A 151 6.84 4.33 -7.00
N ILE A 152 6.69 4.39 -5.68
CA ILE A 152 7.18 5.52 -4.88
C ILE A 152 8.41 5.16 -4.03
N ALA A 153 8.62 3.87 -3.75
CA ALA A 153 9.78 3.40 -3.01
C ALA A 153 10.18 2.00 -3.48
N HIS A 154 11.49 1.77 -3.50
CA HIS A 154 12.11 0.49 -3.76
C HIS A 154 13.15 0.18 -2.68
N SER A 155 13.17 -1.06 -2.25
CA SER A 155 14.24 -1.66 -1.49
C SER A 155 15.49 -1.78 -2.37
N HIS A 156 16.60 -1.24 -1.89
CA HIS A 156 17.90 -1.37 -2.56
C HIS A 156 18.82 -2.26 -1.73
N ALA A 157 19.44 -3.24 -2.40
CA ALA A 157 20.34 -4.21 -1.75
C ALA A 157 21.62 -3.59 -1.15
N ASP A 158 21.91 -2.32 -1.45
CA ASP A 158 23.07 -1.56 -0.97
C ASP A 158 22.78 -0.64 0.22
N SER A 159 21.52 -0.58 0.69
CA SER A 159 21.20 0.13 1.93
C SER A 159 21.87 -0.58 3.12
N GLU A 160 22.63 0.16 3.92
CA GLU A 160 23.26 -0.38 5.14
C GLU A 160 22.22 -0.97 6.12
N ASP A 161 20.97 -0.52 6.00
CA ASP A 161 19.80 -1.10 6.63
C ASP A 161 19.33 -2.34 5.87
N ARG A 162 19.65 -3.53 6.40
CA ARG A 162 19.23 -4.84 5.87
C ARG A 162 17.73 -5.12 6.06
N VAL A 163 16.87 -4.21 5.62
CA VAL A 163 15.43 -4.41 5.61
C VAL A 163 15.09 -5.24 4.37
N PRO A 164 14.54 -6.46 4.53
CA PRO A 164 14.14 -7.27 3.38
C PRO A 164 12.98 -6.59 2.64
N ALA A 165 12.91 -6.80 1.33
CA ALA A 165 11.80 -6.36 0.51
C ALA A 165 10.50 -7.13 0.88
N PRO A 166 9.32 -6.49 0.82
CA PRO A 166 9.13 -5.06 0.54
C PRO A 166 9.49 -4.18 1.74
N LEU A 167 9.85 -2.92 1.50
CA LEU A 167 10.03 -1.93 2.56
C LEU A 167 8.74 -1.84 3.41
N PRO A 168 8.83 -1.92 4.75
CA PRO A 168 7.66 -1.79 5.61
C PRO A 168 6.96 -0.46 5.37
N LEU A 169 5.63 -0.46 5.28
CA LEU A 169 4.85 0.77 5.05
C LEU A 169 5.02 1.81 6.17
N GLY A 170 5.45 1.39 7.36
CA GLY A 170 5.84 2.29 8.45
C GLY A 170 7.25 2.91 8.32
N HIS A 171 8.04 2.53 7.32
CA HIS A 171 9.41 3.01 7.13
C HIS A 171 9.44 4.52 6.80
N PRO A 172 10.35 5.31 7.40
CA PRO A 172 10.39 6.77 7.17
C PRO A 172 10.55 7.17 5.69
N GLU A 173 11.29 6.40 4.89
CA GLU A 173 11.44 6.67 3.46
C GLU A 173 10.14 6.46 2.70
N VAL A 174 9.37 5.41 3.03
CA VAL A 174 8.06 5.15 2.42
C VAL A 174 7.12 6.31 2.73
N VAL A 175 7.04 6.73 3.99
CA VAL A 175 6.17 7.87 4.38
C VAL A 175 6.58 9.17 3.68
N THR A 176 7.90 9.42 3.56
CA THR A 176 8.42 10.58 2.84
C THR A 176 8.02 10.55 1.37
N ALA A 177 8.14 9.38 0.73
CA ALA A 177 7.79 9.18 -0.66
C ALA A 177 6.27 9.30 -0.91
N VAL A 178 5.44 8.78 -0.01
CA VAL A 178 3.97 8.96 -0.06
C VAL A 178 3.63 10.45 -0.03
N ARG A 179 4.17 11.21 0.92
CA ARG A 179 3.91 12.65 1.04
C ARG A 179 4.31 13.41 -0.23
N HIS A 180 5.48 13.09 -0.79
CA HIS A 180 5.96 13.70 -2.03
C HIS A 180 5.03 13.39 -3.20
N ALA A 181 4.63 12.12 -3.37
CA ALA A 181 3.73 11.71 -4.45
C ALA A 181 2.36 12.40 -4.36
N LEU A 182 1.77 12.48 -3.16
CA LEU A 182 0.49 13.16 -2.95
C LEU A 182 0.56 14.66 -3.28
N ALA A 183 1.67 15.32 -2.96
CA ALA A 183 1.88 16.74 -3.29
C ALA A 183 2.02 17.01 -4.79
N GLU A 184 2.51 16.05 -5.58
CA GLU A 184 2.65 16.17 -7.04
C GLU A 184 1.39 15.79 -7.82
N ILE A 185 0.47 15.05 -7.19
CA ILE A 185 -0.81 14.63 -7.79
C ILE A 185 -1.90 15.70 -7.56
N ALA A 186 -1.73 16.57 -6.56
CA ALA A 186 -2.62 17.67 -6.22
C ALA A 186 -2.68 18.77 -7.30
#